data_AF-A0A671LVE1-F1
#
_entry.id   AF-A0A671LVE1-F1
#
_cell.length_a   1.000
_cell.length_b   1.000
_cell.length_c   1.000
_cell.angle_alpha   90.00
_cell.angle_beta   90.00
_cell.angle_gamma   90.00
#
_symmetry.space_group_name_H-M   'P 1'
#
loop_
_entity.id
_entity.type
_entity.pdbx_description
1 polymer ?
#
loop_
_entity_poly.entity_id
_entity_poly.type
_entity_poly.pdbx_seq_one_letter_code
_entity_poly.pdbx_strand_id
1 'polypeptide(L)'
;LAQKDRLRKQQEQLRAWTLQQQDELERAKQQLHQEMHQYDQSRLALDNRALELQKMEDQSKKAAAIATKDFNLALALKFKKNYQYSQTDILNQLNGDLLMENPEQNISVLGLSRLRKDYYKGMSAKELQQYTQYQLQQAEDRKRAVMEQREKELQEHHERMTSTRAALLLERQHARINKELRRAMDNTNARLAQTHDDVYTNIPDERYFSQFNTSSR
;
A
#
# COMPACT_ATOMS: atom_id res chain seq x y z
N LEU A 1 -142.16 46.35 -21.63
CA LEU A 1 -141.74 44.93 -21.48
C LEU A 1 -140.25 44.74 -21.85
N ALA A 2 -139.77 45.30 -22.97
CA ALA A 2 -138.38 45.12 -23.45
C ALA A 2 -137.21 45.59 -22.55
N GLN A 3 -137.40 46.59 -21.67
CA GLN A 3 -136.30 47.12 -20.83
C GLN A 3 -135.88 46.16 -19.71
N LYS A 4 -136.84 45.41 -19.12
CA LYS A 4 -136.57 44.40 -18.09
C LYS A 4 -135.83 43.19 -18.66
N ASP A 5 -136.18 42.75 -19.86
CA ASP A 5 -135.52 41.64 -20.55
C ASP A 5 -134.08 41.98 -20.97
N ARG A 6 -133.84 43.23 -21.40
CA ARG A 6 -132.49 43.74 -21.68
C ARG A 6 -131.62 43.72 -20.42
N LEU A 7 -132.15 44.20 -19.28
CA LEU A 7 -131.42 44.22 -18.01
C LEU A 7 -131.06 42.80 -17.55
N ARG A 8 -131.98 41.85 -17.70
CA ARG A 8 -131.76 40.43 -17.38
C ARG A 8 -130.65 39.82 -18.24
N LYS A 9 -130.66 40.05 -19.56
CA LYS A 9 -129.58 39.59 -20.47
C LYS A 9 -128.22 40.21 -20.13
N GLN A 10 -128.19 41.48 -19.75
CA GLN A 10 -126.96 42.14 -19.31
C GLN A 10 -126.42 41.55 -18.00
N GLN A 11 -127.30 41.25 -17.04
CA GLN A 11 -126.91 40.55 -15.80
C GLN A 11 -126.38 39.14 -16.07
N GLU A 12 -127.00 38.40 -16.98
CA GLU A 12 -126.54 37.07 -17.40
C GLU A 12 -125.18 37.13 -18.10
N GLN A 13 -124.96 38.12 -18.98
CA GLN A 13 -123.66 38.36 -19.63
C GLN A 13 -122.57 38.73 -18.63
N LEU A 14 -122.85 39.67 -17.71
CA LEU A 14 -121.91 40.03 -16.65
C LEU A 14 -121.58 38.84 -15.77
N ARG A 15 -122.59 38.05 -15.37
CA ARG A 15 -122.39 36.84 -14.58
C ARG A 15 -121.49 35.83 -15.31
N ALA A 16 -121.75 35.58 -16.59
CA ALA A 16 -120.94 34.68 -17.41
C ALA A 16 -119.49 35.17 -17.53
N TRP A 17 -119.26 36.46 -17.78
CA TRP A 17 -117.91 37.03 -17.81
C TRP A 17 -117.20 36.97 -16.47
N THR A 18 -117.89 37.24 -15.36
CA THR A 18 -117.27 37.12 -14.02
C THR A 18 -116.88 35.68 -13.69
N LEU A 19 -117.70 34.70 -14.08
CA LEU A 19 -117.36 33.28 -13.90
C LEU A 19 -116.17 32.89 -14.78
N GLN A 20 -116.15 33.32 -16.04
CA GLN A 20 -115.02 33.05 -16.93
C GLN A 20 -113.71 33.67 -16.39
N GLN A 21 -113.75 34.91 -15.90
CA GLN A 21 -112.58 35.56 -15.31
C GLN A 21 -112.11 34.85 -14.03
N GLN A 22 -113.04 34.34 -13.21
CA GLN A 22 -112.70 33.53 -12.04
C GLN A 22 -112.01 32.23 -12.46
N ASP A 23 -112.56 31.51 -13.43
CA ASP A 23 -111.98 30.25 -13.93
C ASP A 23 -110.60 30.46 -14.58
N GLU A 24 -110.40 31.56 -15.31
CA GLU A 24 -109.10 31.92 -15.90
C GLU A 24 -108.06 32.25 -14.83
N LEU A 25 -108.46 33.01 -13.81
CA LEU A 25 -107.60 33.36 -12.68
C LEU A 25 -107.25 32.13 -11.84
N GLU A 26 -108.18 31.21 -11.62
CA GLU A 26 -107.90 29.93 -10.95
C GLU A 26 -106.95 29.05 -11.75
N ARG A 27 -107.14 28.95 -13.08
CA ARG A 27 -106.22 28.23 -13.97
C ARG A 27 -104.82 28.83 -13.95
N ALA A 28 -104.70 30.15 -14.03
CA ALA A 28 -103.39 30.84 -13.96
C ALA A 28 -102.69 30.59 -12.62
N LYS A 29 -103.44 30.61 -11.50
CA LYS A 29 -102.89 30.25 -10.17
C LYS A 29 -102.40 28.81 -10.11
N GLN A 30 -103.16 27.87 -10.67
CA GLN A 30 -102.75 26.45 -10.72
C GLN A 30 -101.50 26.26 -11.58
N GLN A 31 -101.41 26.93 -12.73
CA GLN A 31 -100.23 26.90 -13.59
C GLN A 31 -99.00 27.45 -12.87
N LEU A 32 -99.11 28.63 -12.25
CA LEU A 32 -98.03 29.21 -11.45
C LEU A 32 -97.56 28.26 -10.34
N HIS A 33 -98.50 27.63 -9.62
CA HIS A 33 -98.15 26.67 -8.57
C HIS A 33 -97.43 25.44 -9.12
N GLN A 34 -97.82 24.94 -10.30
CA GLN A 34 -97.15 23.83 -10.97
C GLN A 34 -95.74 24.20 -11.41
N GLU A 35 -95.56 25.39 -12.00
CA GLU A 35 -94.26 25.92 -12.43
C GLU A 35 -93.32 26.12 -11.23
N MET A 36 -93.81 26.71 -10.13
CA MET A 36 -93.04 26.85 -8.89
C MET A 36 -92.59 25.49 -8.34
N HIS A 37 -93.49 24.50 -8.32
CA HIS A 37 -93.15 23.15 -7.87
C HIS A 37 -92.11 22.48 -8.78
N GLN A 38 -92.23 22.62 -10.11
CA GLN A 38 -91.24 22.10 -11.05
C GLN A 38 -89.87 22.80 -10.90
N TYR A 39 -89.88 24.10 -10.64
CA TYR A 39 -88.67 24.87 -10.36
C TYR A 39 -87.98 24.37 -9.08
N ASP A 40 -88.74 24.19 -7.98
CA ASP A 40 -88.20 23.68 -6.73
C ASP A 40 -87.63 22.25 -6.88
N GLN A 41 -88.31 21.38 -7.63
CA GLN A 41 -87.79 20.04 -7.97
C GLN A 41 -86.49 20.11 -8.77
N SER A 42 -86.43 21.00 -9.76
CA SER A 42 -85.24 21.20 -10.60
C SER A 42 -84.07 21.74 -9.76
N ARG A 43 -84.33 22.67 -8.84
CA ARG A 43 -83.33 23.20 -7.91
C ARG A 43 -82.76 22.09 -7.02
N LEU A 44 -83.63 21.28 -6.41
CA LEU A 44 -83.20 20.15 -5.58
C LEU A 44 -82.40 19.11 -6.38
N ALA A 45 -82.77 18.85 -7.63
CA ALA A 45 -82.02 17.94 -8.49
C ALA A 45 -80.61 18.46 -8.81
N LEU A 46 -80.48 19.77 -9.07
CA LEU A 46 -79.18 20.41 -9.28
C LEU A 46 -78.33 20.40 -8.00
N ASP A 47 -78.92 20.68 -6.84
CA ASP A 47 -78.23 20.64 -5.54
C ASP A 47 -77.71 19.23 -5.25
N ASN A 48 -78.54 18.20 -5.45
CA ASN A 48 -78.13 16.80 -5.30
C ASN A 48 -77.00 16.43 -6.26
N ARG A 49 -77.08 16.89 -7.52
CA ARG A 49 -76.03 16.64 -8.50
C ARG A 49 -74.72 17.34 -8.12
N ALA A 50 -74.78 18.55 -7.57
CA ALA A 50 -73.62 19.27 -7.08
C ALA A 50 -72.94 18.52 -5.92
N LEU A 51 -73.72 17.96 -4.98
CA LEU A 51 -73.20 17.14 -3.88
C LEU A 51 -72.52 15.87 -4.37
N GLU A 52 -73.09 15.18 -5.37
CA GLU A 52 -72.47 14.01 -5.99
C GLU A 52 -71.12 14.36 -6.63
N LEU A 53 -71.07 15.44 -7.40
CA LEU A 53 -69.85 15.90 -8.06
C LEU A 53 -68.77 16.28 -7.06
N GLN A 54 -69.13 16.99 -5.99
CA GLN A 54 -68.21 17.33 -4.91
C GLN A 54 -67.65 16.07 -4.24
N LYS A 55 -68.50 15.08 -3.96
CA LYS A 55 -68.06 13.80 -3.38
C LYS A 55 -67.08 13.06 -4.30
N MET A 56 -67.34 13.05 -5.61
CA MET A 56 -66.45 12.43 -6.59
C MET A 56 -65.11 13.18 -6.71
N GLU A 57 -65.16 14.51 -6.68
CA GLU A 57 -63.94 15.34 -6.68
C GLU A 57 -63.10 15.08 -5.44
N ASP A 58 -63.70 15.03 -4.25
CA ASP A 58 -63.01 14.73 -3.00
C ASP A 58 -62.38 13.34 -3.00
N GLN A 59 -63.08 12.35 -3.54
CA GLN A 59 -62.53 11.00 -3.71
C GLN A 59 -61.35 10.99 -4.67
N SER A 60 -61.45 11.70 -5.80
CA SER A 60 -60.36 11.84 -6.77
C SER A 60 -59.14 12.53 -6.16
N LYS A 61 -59.33 13.64 -5.44
CA LYS A 61 -58.27 14.35 -4.71
C LYS A 61 -57.58 13.45 -3.69
N LYS A 62 -58.36 12.67 -2.92
CA LYS A 62 -57.81 11.70 -1.96
C LYS A 62 -57.00 10.62 -2.66
N ALA A 63 -57.50 10.06 -3.76
CA ALA A 63 -56.79 9.04 -4.52
C ALA A 63 -55.47 9.57 -5.10
N ALA A 64 -55.47 10.79 -5.65
CA ALA A 64 -54.28 11.45 -6.17
C ALA A 64 -53.24 11.72 -5.07
N ALA A 65 -53.69 12.16 -3.88
CA ALA A 65 -52.83 12.38 -2.72
C ALA A 65 -52.18 11.07 -2.24
N ILE A 66 -52.95 9.97 -2.17
CA ILE A 66 -52.43 8.64 -1.80
C ILE A 66 -51.40 8.17 -2.84
N ALA A 67 -51.72 8.24 -4.13
CA ALA A 67 -50.79 7.83 -5.19
C ALA A 67 -49.48 8.63 -5.16
N THR A 68 -49.56 9.94 -4.92
CA THR A 68 -48.37 10.81 -4.78
C THR A 68 -47.55 10.45 -3.54
N LYS A 69 -48.21 10.18 -2.41
CA LYS A 69 -47.55 9.74 -1.17
C LYS A 69 -46.81 8.43 -1.39
N ASP A 70 -47.45 7.45 -2.02
CA ASP A 70 -46.86 6.13 -2.25
C ASP A 70 -45.68 6.20 -3.22
N PHE A 71 -45.80 7.01 -4.28
CA PHE A 71 -44.69 7.29 -5.19
C PHE A 71 -43.50 7.93 -4.47
N ASN A 72 -43.75 8.97 -3.64
CA ASN A 72 -42.70 9.64 -2.88
C ASN A 72 -42.02 8.70 -1.87
N LEU A 73 -42.80 7.81 -1.24
CA LEU A 73 -42.27 6.80 -0.33
C LEU A 73 -41.37 5.81 -1.08
N ALA A 74 -41.83 5.28 -2.22
CA ALA A 74 -41.05 4.37 -3.05
C ALA A 74 -39.76 5.04 -3.55
N LEU A 75 -39.82 6.31 -3.93
CA LEU A 75 -38.67 7.10 -4.35
C LEU A 75 -37.67 7.28 -3.19
N ALA A 76 -38.14 7.64 -1.99
CA ALA A 76 -37.30 7.77 -0.80
C ALA A 76 -36.60 6.46 -0.43
N LEU A 77 -37.29 5.32 -0.56
CA LEU A 77 -36.70 4.00 -0.34
C LEU A 77 -35.61 3.68 -1.37
N LYS A 78 -35.84 4.01 -2.65
CA LYS A 78 -34.82 3.85 -3.70
C LYS A 78 -33.58 4.70 -3.40
N PHE A 79 -33.76 5.96 -3.03
CA PHE A 79 -32.64 6.81 -2.64
C PHE A 79 -31.86 6.21 -1.47
N LYS A 80 -32.55 5.81 -0.39
CA LYS A 80 -31.89 5.16 0.77
C LYS A 80 -31.09 3.92 0.37
N LYS A 81 -31.66 3.05 -0.47
CA LYS A 81 -30.95 1.87 -0.99
C LYS A 81 -29.72 2.27 -1.80
N ASN A 82 -29.85 3.23 -2.72
CA ASN A 82 -28.73 3.70 -3.54
C ASN A 82 -27.60 4.29 -2.67
N TYR A 83 -27.94 5.06 -1.63
CA TYR A 83 -26.95 5.55 -0.67
C TYR A 83 -26.26 4.39 0.06
N GLN A 84 -27.01 3.38 0.48
CA GLN A 84 -26.45 2.21 1.14
C GLN A 84 -25.52 1.41 0.20
N TYR A 85 -25.94 1.17 -1.05
CA TYR A 85 -25.10 0.54 -2.07
C TYR A 85 -23.84 1.34 -2.34
N SER A 86 -23.97 2.66 -2.53
CA SER A 86 -22.82 3.53 -2.73
C SER A 86 -21.86 3.49 -1.53
N GLN A 87 -22.39 3.47 -0.31
CA GLN A 87 -21.57 3.35 0.89
C GLN A 87 -20.86 2.00 0.98
N THR A 88 -21.55 0.90 0.68
CA THR A 88 -20.92 -0.43 0.65
C THR A 88 -19.87 -0.53 -0.45
N ASP A 89 -20.12 0.06 -1.63
CA ASP A 89 -19.18 0.05 -2.74
C ASP A 89 -17.91 0.85 -2.39
N ILE A 90 -18.05 2.01 -1.75
CA ILE A 90 -16.93 2.79 -1.24
C ILE A 90 -16.13 1.96 -0.23
N LEU A 91 -16.80 1.33 0.73
CA LEU A 91 -16.13 0.49 1.73
C LEU A 91 -15.41 -0.70 1.10
N ASN A 92 -16.02 -1.35 0.10
CA ASN A 92 -15.42 -2.47 -0.62
C ASN A 92 -14.20 -2.03 -1.44
N GLN A 93 -14.24 -0.85 -2.04
CA GLN A 93 -13.09 -0.29 -2.76
C GLN A 93 -11.95 0.08 -1.80
N LEU A 94 -12.28 0.74 -0.68
CA LEU A 94 -11.31 1.10 0.35
C LEU A 94 -10.63 -0.13 0.95
N ASN A 95 -11.41 -1.19 1.23
CA ASN A 95 -10.89 -2.46 1.72
C ASN A 95 -10.36 -3.37 0.61
N GLY A 96 -10.42 -2.92 -0.65
CA GLY A 96 -9.93 -3.66 -1.80
C GLY A 96 -8.41 -3.72 -1.80
N ASP A 97 -7.88 -4.82 -2.32
CA ASP A 97 -6.43 -5.08 -2.28
C ASP A 97 -5.56 -4.02 -2.97
N LEU A 98 -6.13 -3.30 -3.95
CA LEU A 98 -5.43 -2.23 -4.65
C LEU A 98 -5.11 -1.07 -3.72
N LEU A 99 -6.09 -0.59 -2.95
CA LEU A 99 -5.94 0.57 -2.06
C LEU A 99 -5.30 0.20 -0.72
N MET A 100 -5.57 -1.00 -0.20
CA MET A 100 -4.92 -1.51 1.02
C MET A 100 -3.47 -1.97 0.78
N GLU A 101 -3.06 -2.04 -0.48
CA GLU A 101 -1.77 -2.54 -0.91
C GLU A 101 -1.37 -3.89 -0.30
N ASN A 102 -2.34 -4.80 -0.15
CA ASN A 102 -2.16 -6.07 0.56
C ASN A 102 -0.91 -6.86 0.06
N PRO A 103 0.07 -7.17 0.94
CA PRO A 103 1.32 -7.83 0.55
C PRO A 103 1.11 -9.29 0.12
N GLU A 104 0.01 -9.91 0.54
CA GLU A 104 -0.34 -11.29 0.20
C GLU A 104 -0.61 -11.49 -1.30
N GLN A 105 -0.97 -10.43 -2.04
CA GLN A 105 -1.15 -10.48 -3.49
C GLN A 105 0.13 -10.87 -4.24
N ASN A 106 1.28 -10.69 -3.61
CA ASN A 106 2.58 -11.01 -4.15
C ASN A 106 2.86 -12.52 -4.16
N ILE A 107 2.09 -13.32 -3.42
CA ILE A 107 2.27 -14.77 -3.35
C ILE A 107 1.83 -15.41 -4.67
N SER A 108 2.70 -16.22 -5.28
CA SER A 108 2.34 -16.96 -6.48
C SER A 108 1.45 -18.15 -6.15
N VAL A 109 0.48 -18.43 -7.03
CA VAL A 109 -0.35 -19.63 -6.96
C VAL A 109 0.50 -20.91 -7.06
N LEU A 110 1.67 -20.84 -7.71
CA LEU A 110 2.59 -21.97 -7.86
C LEU A 110 3.44 -22.24 -6.60
N GLY A 111 3.28 -21.48 -5.52
CA GLY A 111 3.90 -21.76 -4.22
C GLY A 111 4.43 -20.52 -3.49
N LEU A 112 4.57 -20.64 -2.15
CA LEU A 112 4.95 -19.55 -1.25
C LEU A 112 6.36 -19.00 -1.47
N SER A 113 7.28 -19.83 -1.98
CA SER A 113 8.66 -19.42 -2.26
C SER A 113 8.79 -18.56 -3.53
N ARG A 114 7.73 -18.48 -4.34
CA ARG A 114 7.74 -17.74 -5.60
C ARG A 114 6.85 -16.51 -5.48
N LEU A 115 7.43 -15.36 -5.78
CA LEU A 115 6.70 -14.10 -5.83
C LEU A 115 6.19 -13.82 -7.25
N ARG A 116 5.06 -13.12 -7.34
CA ARG A 116 4.49 -12.63 -8.60
C ARG A 116 5.25 -11.38 -9.00
N LYS A 117 5.89 -11.42 -10.18
CA LYS A 117 6.70 -10.29 -10.69
C LYS A 117 5.89 -9.00 -10.79
N ASP A 118 4.64 -9.10 -11.21
CA ASP A 118 3.77 -7.94 -11.46
C ASP A 118 3.29 -7.25 -10.18
N TYR A 119 3.34 -7.96 -9.04
CA TYR A 119 2.82 -7.49 -7.74
C TYR A 119 3.94 -7.36 -6.69
N TYR A 120 5.20 -7.34 -7.12
CA TYR A 120 6.33 -7.19 -6.21
C TYR A 120 6.45 -5.74 -5.75
N LYS A 121 6.23 -5.50 -4.43
CA LYS A 121 6.24 -4.17 -3.80
C LYS A 121 7.45 -3.93 -2.89
N GLY A 122 8.51 -4.72 -3.04
CA GLY A 122 9.69 -4.65 -2.18
C GLY A 122 9.72 -5.70 -1.07
N MET A 123 10.73 -5.60 -0.20
CA MET A 123 10.97 -6.52 0.91
C MET A 123 10.09 -6.20 2.12
N SER A 124 9.76 -7.22 2.90
CA SER A 124 9.06 -7.04 4.18
C SER A 124 9.94 -6.33 5.20
N ALA A 125 9.33 -5.54 6.08
CA ALA A 125 10.04 -4.90 7.19
C ALA A 125 10.79 -5.93 8.07
N LYS A 126 10.25 -7.15 8.20
CA LYS A 126 10.90 -8.25 8.94
C LYS A 126 12.17 -8.73 8.23
N GLU A 127 12.14 -8.86 6.91
CA GLU A 127 13.30 -9.25 6.11
C GLU A 127 14.40 -8.18 6.19
N LEU A 128 14.03 -6.91 6.06
CA LEU A 128 14.97 -5.78 6.21
C LEU A 128 15.62 -5.76 7.60
N GLN A 129 14.87 -6.06 8.66
CA GLN A 129 15.42 -6.19 10.01
C GLN A 129 16.42 -7.34 10.11
N GLN A 130 16.12 -8.50 9.52
CA GLN A 130 17.05 -9.64 9.49
C GLN A 130 18.34 -9.28 8.74
N TYR A 131 18.26 -8.63 7.58
CA TYR A 131 19.44 -8.16 6.86
C TYR A 131 20.29 -7.20 7.70
N THR A 132 19.65 -6.27 8.39
CA THR A 132 20.33 -5.32 9.27
C THR A 132 21.06 -6.06 10.40
N GLN A 133 20.42 -7.05 11.03
CA GLN A 133 21.05 -7.87 12.07
C GLN A 133 22.26 -8.66 11.53
N TYR A 134 22.13 -9.27 10.35
CA TYR A 134 23.24 -9.99 9.72
C TYR A 134 24.41 -9.06 9.38
N GLN A 135 24.15 -7.85 8.91
CA GLN A 135 25.19 -6.88 8.62
C GLN A 135 25.96 -6.46 9.88
N LEU A 136 25.24 -6.28 11.01
CA LEU A 136 25.87 -6.00 12.29
C LEU A 136 26.76 -7.17 12.76
N GLN A 137 26.25 -8.40 12.68
CA GLN A 137 27.03 -9.60 13.00
C GLN A 137 28.29 -9.70 12.13
N GLN A 138 28.18 -9.51 10.82
CA GLN A 138 29.33 -9.52 9.91
C GLN A 138 30.35 -8.41 10.22
N ALA A 139 29.91 -7.26 10.71
CA ALA A 139 30.80 -6.19 11.11
C ALA A 139 31.56 -6.54 12.40
N GLU A 140 30.88 -7.17 13.36
CA GLU A 140 31.51 -7.69 14.58
C GLU A 140 32.50 -8.81 14.29
N ASP A 141 32.13 -9.78 13.46
CA ASP A 141 33.00 -10.89 13.09
C ASP A 141 34.26 -10.40 12.36
N ARG A 142 34.10 -9.43 11.45
CA ARG A 142 35.25 -8.79 10.79
C ARG A 142 36.16 -8.07 11.77
N LYS A 143 35.60 -7.37 12.77
CA LYS A 143 36.40 -6.72 13.82
C LYS A 143 37.18 -7.75 14.63
N ARG A 144 36.55 -8.87 15.02
CA ARG A 144 37.21 -9.97 15.75
C ARG A 144 38.35 -10.58 14.94
N ALA A 145 38.11 -10.89 13.68
CA ALA A 145 39.13 -11.45 12.79
C ALA A 145 40.36 -10.53 12.64
N VAL A 146 40.14 -9.21 12.51
CA VAL A 146 41.24 -8.22 12.44
C VAL A 146 42.03 -8.18 13.75
N MET A 147 41.36 -8.26 14.90
CA MET A 147 42.04 -8.31 16.20
C MET A 147 42.89 -9.58 16.35
N GLU A 148 42.34 -10.74 16.01
CA GLU A 148 43.08 -12.01 16.04
C GLU A 148 44.28 -12.01 15.08
N GLN A 149 44.12 -11.45 13.87
CA GLN A 149 45.23 -11.31 12.92
C GLN A 149 46.34 -10.43 13.50
N ARG A 150 45.98 -9.30 14.10
CA ARG A 150 46.95 -8.39 14.72
C ARG A 150 47.70 -9.05 15.87
N GLU A 151 47.04 -9.87 16.67
CA GLU A 151 47.68 -10.64 17.73
C GLU A 151 48.67 -11.67 17.17
N LYS A 152 48.29 -12.41 16.12
CA LYS A 152 49.19 -13.35 15.42
C LYS A 152 50.38 -12.64 14.81
N GLU A 153 50.19 -11.52 14.12
CA GLU A 153 51.27 -10.72 13.55
C GLU A 153 52.26 -10.25 14.62
N LEU A 154 51.76 -9.86 15.80
CA LEU A 154 52.60 -9.46 16.93
C LEU A 154 53.42 -10.65 17.45
N GLN A 155 52.82 -11.82 17.56
CA GLN A 155 53.50 -13.06 17.97
C GLN A 155 54.58 -13.45 16.95
N GLU A 156 54.25 -13.50 15.67
CA GLU A 156 55.19 -13.80 14.59
C GLU A 156 56.32 -12.76 14.51
N HIS A 157 56.02 -11.48 14.75
CA HIS A 157 57.05 -10.44 14.82
C HIS A 157 57.98 -10.67 16.02
N HIS A 158 57.42 -11.01 17.19
CA HIS A 158 58.22 -11.34 18.37
C HIS A 158 59.15 -12.54 18.13
N GLU A 159 58.62 -13.62 17.56
CA GLU A 159 59.38 -14.83 17.20
C GLU A 159 60.49 -14.53 16.16
N ARG A 160 60.20 -13.71 15.15
CA ARG A 160 61.21 -13.26 14.18
C ARG A 160 62.33 -12.47 14.84
N MET A 161 62.00 -11.56 15.76
CA MET A 161 62.99 -10.75 16.48
C MET A 161 63.86 -11.61 17.42
N THR A 162 63.27 -12.56 18.14
CA THR A 162 64.03 -13.48 19.01
C THR A 162 64.93 -14.40 18.20
N SER A 163 64.43 -14.94 17.08
CA SER A 163 65.21 -15.76 16.15
C SER A 163 66.39 -14.98 15.53
N THR A 164 66.15 -13.74 15.07
CA THR A 164 67.21 -12.87 14.52
C THR A 164 68.28 -12.57 15.55
N ARG A 165 67.88 -12.30 16.80
CA ARG A 165 68.81 -12.09 17.92
C ARG A 165 69.64 -13.34 18.21
N ALA A 166 69.03 -14.52 18.21
CA ALA A 166 69.73 -15.78 18.42
C ALA A 166 70.73 -16.08 17.30
N ALA A 167 70.34 -15.87 16.03
CA ALA A 167 71.22 -16.04 14.87
C ALA A 167 72.46 -15.13 14.95
N LEU A 168 72.27 -13.86 15.32
CA LEU A 168 73.37 -12.90 15.48
C LEU A 168 74.33 -13.29 16.61
N LEU A 169 73.82 -13.87 17.70
CA LEU A 169 74.67 -14.39 18.78
C LEU A 169 75.51 -15.60 18.31
N LEU A 170 74.90 -16.52 17.57
CA LEU A 170 75.59 -17.68 16.99
C LEU A 170 76.66 -17.25 15.98
N GLU A 171 76.36 -16.28 15.11
CA GLU A 171 77.33 -15.73 14.14
C GLU A 171 78.54 -15.12 14.86
N ARG A 172 78.31 -14.35 15.93
CA ARG A 172 79.39 -13.80 16.76
C ARG A 172 80.23 -14.89 17.42
N GLN A 173 79.60 -15.97 17.90
CA GLN A 173 80.31 -17.10 18.47
C GLN A 173 81.17 -17.81 17.40
N HIS A 174 80.60 -18.09 16.23
CA HIS A 174 81.34 -18.65 15.10
C HIS A 174 82.51 -17.77 14.67
N ALA A 175 82.34 -16.44 14.62
CA ALA A 175 83.41 -15.51 14.29
C ALA A 175 84.56 -15.56 15.32
N ARG A 176 84.26 -15.71 16.62
CA ARG A 176 85.27 -15.88 17.68
C ARG A 176 86.05 -17.18 17.51
N ILE A 177 85.34 -18.30 17.33
CA ILE A 177 85.95 -19.62 17.12
C ILE A 177 86.83 -19.61 15.86
N ASN A 178 86.33 -19.06 14.76
CA ASN A 178 87.10 -18.94 13.51
C ASN A 178 88.36 -18.09 13.69
N LYS A 179 88.31 -17.02 14.50
CA LYS A 179 89.47 -16.21 14.83
C LYS A 179 90.49 -16.98 15.65
N GLU A 180 90.05 -17.76 16.62
CA GLU A 180 90.92 -18.64 17.43
C GLU A 180 91.56 -19.73 16.57
N LEU A 181 90.80 -20.38 15.68
CA LEU A 181 91.31 -21.38 14.75
C LEU A 181 92.34 -20.79 13.79
N ARG A 182 92.08 -19.61 13.22
CA ARG A 182 93.05 -18.89 12.39
C ARG A 182 94.35 -18.60 13.15
N ARG A 183 94.25 -18.07 14.38
CA ARG A 183 95.42 -17.84 15.24
C ARG A 183 96.20 -19.14 15.52
N ALA A 184 95.51 -20.24 15.80
CA ALA A 184 96.15 -21.53 16.02
C ALA A 184 96.90 -22.01 14.77
N MET A 185 96.28 -21.88 13.60
CA MET A 185 96.88 -22.23 12.31
C MET A 185 98.07 -21.33 11.96
N ASP A 186 97.95 -20.02 12.19
CA ASP A 186 99.04 -19.07 11.98
C ASP A 186 100.23 -19.40 12.90
N ASN A 187 99.97 -19.77 14.16
CA ASN A 187 101.00 -20.20 15.10
C ASN A 187 101.68 -21.52 14.67
N THR A 188 100.92 -22.50 14.17
CA THR A 188 101.50 -23.76 13.66
C THR A 188 102.31 -23.50 12.40
N ASN A 189 101.84 -22.65 11.50
CA ASN A 189 102.56 -22.27 10.28
C ASN A 189 103.86 -21.52 10.61
N ALA A 190 103.85 -20.62 11.60
CA ALA A 190 105.05 -19.93 12.07
C ALA A 190 106.08 -20.90 12.66
N ARG A 191 105.64 -21.90 13.45
CA ARG A 191 106.53 -22.96 13.95
C ARG A 191 107.08 -23.83 12.82
N LEU A 192 106.24 -24.22 11.86
CA LEU A 192 106.66 -24.98 10.68
C LEU A 192 107.67 -24.19 9.85
N ALA A 193 107.45 -22.89 9.62
CA ALA A 193 108.40 -22.01 8.93
C ALA A 193 109.76 -21.99 9.64
N GLN A 194 109.78 -21.79 10.96
CA GLN A 194 111.02 -21.86 11.76
C GLN A 194 111.74 -23.21 11.63
N THR A 195 111.01 -24.31 11.53
CA THR A 195 111.62 -25.65 11.37
C THR A 195 112.06 -25.97 9.94
N HIS A 196 111.50 -25.28 8.94
CA HIS A 196 111.77 -25.55 7.52
C HIS A 196 112.77 -24.58 6.88
N ASP A 197 113.13 -23.47 7.54
CA ASP A 197 114.15 -22.52 7.06
C ASP A 197 115.53 -23.18 6.89
N ASP A 198 115.86 -24.20 7.69
CA ASP A 198 117.14 -24.90 7.61
C ASP A 198 117.19 -26.00 6.52
N VAL A 199 116.04 -26.46 6.00
CA VAL A 199 115.97 -27.64 5.11
C VAL A 199 116.27 -27.29 3.63
N TYR A 200 116.15 -26.03 3.24
CA TYR A 200 116.38 -25.58 1.85
C TYR A 200 117.70 -24.82 1.64
N THR A 201 118.59 -24.82 2.64
CA THR A 201 119.96 -24.30 2.47
C THR A 201 120.88 -25.44 2.00
N ASN A 202 120.98 -25.63 0.68
CA ASN A 202 122.04 -26.45 0.10
C ASN A 202 123.37 -25.70 0.26
N ILE A 203 124.02 -25.82 1.42
CA ILE A 203 125.41 -25.41 1.60
C ILE A 203 126.25 -26.41 0.80
N PRO A 204 126.99 -25.98 -0.24
CA PRO A 204 127.86 -26.88 -0.96
C PRO A 204 128.94 -27.40 -0.01
N ASP A 205 129.04 -28.72 0.12
CA ASP A 205 130.08 -29.38 0.91
C ASP A 205 131.47 -29.04 0.34
N GLU A 206 132.53 -28.98 1.16
CA GLU A 206 133.90 -28.68 0.70
C GLU A 206 134.38 -29.65 -0.40
N ARG A 207 133.83 -30.87 -0.39
CA ARG A 207 134.01 -31.88 -1.44
C ARG A 207 133.49 -31.46 -2.81
N TYR A 208 132.47 -30.60 -2.89
CA TYR A 208 131.93 -30.08 -4.15
C TYR A 208 132.95 -29.16 -4.83
N PHE A 209 133.55 -28.22 -4.09
CA PHE A 209 134.57 -27.33 -4.64
C PHE A 209 135.85 -28.07 -5.05
N SER A 210 136.15 -29.18 -4.38
CA SER A 210 137.28 -30.06 -4.69
C SER A 210 137.14 -30.84 -6.00
N GLN A 211 135.97 -30.85 -6.66
CA GLN A 211 135.77 -31.54 -7.94
C GLN A 211 136.28 -30.70 -9.13
N PHE A 212 136.23 -29.38 -9.03
CA PHE A 212 136.63 -28.48 -10.12
C PHE A 212 138.16 -28.26 -10.12
N ASN A 213 138.77 -28.18 -11.30
CA ASN A 213 140.24 -28.00 -11.51
C ASN A 213 141.14 -29.19 -11.10
N THR A 214 140.60 -30.40 -10.95
CA THR A 214 141.39 -31.63 -10.68
C THR A 214 141.98 -32.29 -11.93
N SER A 215 141.61 -31.81 -13.12
CA SER A 215 142.05 -32.32 -14.42
C SER A 215 142.59 -31.15 -15.26
N SER A 216 143.80 -31.27 -15.79
CA SER A 216 144.52 -30.26 -16.57
C SER A 216 144.07 -30.15 -18.03
N ARG A 217 142.81 -30.47 -18.34
CA ARG A 217 142.31 -30.69 -19.70
C ARG A 217 141.23 -29.70 -20.08
#